data_AF-A0A6B8W4Q6-F1
#
_entry.id   AF-A0A6B8W4Q6-F1
#
_cell.length_a   1.000
_cell.length_b   1.000
_cell.length_c   1.000
_cell.angle_alpha   90.00
_cell.angle_beta   90.00
_cell.angle_gamma   90.00
#
_symmetry.space_group_name_H-M   'P 1'
#
loop_
_entity.id
_entity.type
_entity.pdbx_description
1 polymer ?
#
loop_
_entity_poly.entity_id
_entity_poly.type
_entity_poly.pdbx_seq_one_letter_code
_entity_poly.pdbx_strand_id
1 'polypeptide(L)'
;MGNGKSAGRYKSVCVVEAAENFLALDPPVQTASHLEELNPDHKRAYTAVKGLGWVTYEYLTMLLGQPGIKADTMICRFVDTALAEAGLAPVDAHAARRLVEAVQVAAYPNIKLHHFDHAIWLHQRTISSRSASE
;
A
#
# COMPACT_ATOMS: atom_id res chain seq x y z
N MET A 1 10.02 -16.39 2.80
CA MET A 1 10.23 -15.09 3.48
C MET A 1 10.98 -14.15 2.56
N GLY A 2 10.64 -12.85 2.54
CA GLY A 2 11.37 -11.88 1.72
C GLY A 2 12.82 -11.77 2.21
N ASN A 3 13.77 -11.64 1.29
CA ASN A 3 15.23 -11.58 1.54
C ASN A 3 15.70 -10.32 2.30
N GLY A 4 14.81 -9.61 2.98
CA GLY A 4 15.09 -8.36 3.68
C GLY A 4 15.40 -7.17 2.78
N LYS A 5 15.18 -7.27 1.47
CA LYS A 5 15.53 -6.20 0.50
C LYS A 5 14.30 -5.57 -0.16
N SER A 6 14.46 -4.30 -0.58
CA SER A 6 13.59 -3.53 -1.45
C SER A 6 14.44 -2.92 -2.57
N ALA A 7 14.08 -3.18 -3.84
CA ALA A 7 14.87 -2.75 -5.01
C ALA A 7 16.38 -3.05 -4.91
N GLY A 8 16.74 -4.22 -4.36
CA GLY A 8 18.13 -4.68 -4.18
C GLY A 8 18.85 -4.13 -2.94
N ARG A 9 18.26 -3.18 -2.21
CA ARG A 9 18.82 -2.57 -0.99
C ARG A 9 18.20 -3.20 0.25
N TYR A 10 18.93 -3.30 1.36
CA TYR A 10 18.34 -3.75 2.63
C TYR A 10 17.26 -2.78 3.10
N LYS A 11 16.14 -3.32 3.59
CA LYS A 11 15.02 -2.53 4.12
C LYS A 11 15.44 -1.63 5.26
N SER A 12 16.37 -2.07 6.12
CA SER A 12 16.92 -1.25 7.20
C SER A 12 17.57 0.03 6.68
N VAL A 13 18.36 -0.07 5.60
CA VAL A 13 18.99 1.09 4.97
C VAL A 13 17.94 2.05 4.40
N CYS A 14 16.93 1.52 3.70
CA CYS A 14 15.84 2.34 3.17
C CYS A 14 15.06 3.08 4.28
N VAL A 15 14.81 2.43 5.41
CA VAL A 15 14.07 3.02 6.54
C VAL A 15 14.88 4.12 7.22
N VAL A 16 16.19 3.94 7.40
CA VAL A 16 17.07 4.98 7.95
C VAL A 16 17.11 6.20 7.05
N GLU A 17 17.31 6.02 5.75
CA GLU A 17 17.33 7.13 4.77
C GLU A 17 15.99 7.89 4.74
N ALA A 18 14.86 7.18 4.81
CA ALA A 18 13.54 7.83 4.88
C ALA A 18 13.38 8.65 6.17
N ALA A 19 13.87 8.14 7.30
CA ALA A 19 13.86 8.87 8.56
C ALA A 19 14.76 10.13 8.51
N GLU A 20 15.94 10.04 7.91
CA GLU A 20 16.83 11.19 7.70
C GLU A 20 16.15 12.26 6.82
N ASN A 21 15.49 11.85 5.73
CA ASN A 21 14.75 12.77 4.87
C ASN A 21 13.61 13.46 5.63
N PHE A 22 12.88 12.74 6.49
CA PHE A 22 11.83 13.32 7.34
C PHE A 22 12.36 14.33 8.36
N LEU A 23 13.54 14.08 8.94
CA LEU A 23 14.20 14.99 9.87
C LEU A 23 14.77 16.25 9.18
N ALA A 24 15.06 16.17 7.88
CA ALA A 24 15.57 17.28 7.09
C ALA A 24 14.49 18.26 6.60
N LEU A 25 13.20 17.94 6.79
CA LEU A 25 12.09 18.84 6.48
C LEU A 25 12.00 20.00 7.49
N ASP A 26 11.31 21.07 7.08
CA ASP A 26 10.99 22.22 7.94
C ASP A 26 9.46 22.49 7.92
N PRO A 27 8.71 22.17 8.99
CA PRO A 27 9.17 21.55 10.23
C PRO A 27 9.51 20.05 10.07
N PRO A 28 10.39 19.50 10.92
CA PRO A 28 10.79 18.10 10.83
C PRO A 28 9.71 17.11 11.30
N VAL A 29 9.60 15.98 10.59
CA VAL A 29 8.73 14.86 10.98
C VAL A 29 9.49 13.93 11.92
N GLN A 30 9.32 14.13 13.22
CA GLN A 30 10.00 13.36 14.29
C GLN A 30 9.09 12.32 14.95
N THR A 31 7.79 12.54 14.88
CA THR A 31 6.78 11.69 15.52
C THR A 31 5.66 11.38 14.53
N ALA A 32 4.89 10.34 14.83
CA ALA A 32 3.71 9.96 14.05
C ALA A 32 2.76 11.14 13.79
N SER A 33 2.54 12.00 14.79
CA SER A 33 1.64 13.15 14.69
C SER A 33 2.16 14.28 13.81
N HIS A 34 3.45 14.29 13.46
CA HIS A 34 3.99 15.30 12.53
C HIS A 34 3.77 14.89 11.06
N LEU A 35 3.55 13.59 10.78
CA LEU A 35 3.38 13.13 9.40
C LEU A 35 1.96 13.40 8.92
N GLU A 36 1.81 14.40 8.07
CA GLU A 36 0.61 14.66 7.28
C GLU A 36 0.64 13.83 5.97
N GLU A 37 -0.40 13.03 5.72
CA GLU A 37 -0.51 12.14 4.54
C GLU A 37 -0.58 12.91 3.22
N LEU A 38 -1.37 13.98 3.19
CA LEU A 38 -1.63 14.76 1.99
C LEU A 38 -0.51 15.76 1.69
N ASN A 39 0.46 15.90 2.60
CA ASN A 39 1.57 16.80 2.42
C ASN A 39 2.54 16.24 1.36
N PRO A 40 2.72 16.93 0.22
CA PRO A 40 3.53 16.43 -0.88
C PRO A 40 5.02 16.30 -0.52
N ASP A 41 5.52 17.11 0.40
CA ASP A 41 6.92 17.06 0.82
C ASP A 41 7.18 15.86 1.72
N HIS A 42 6.23 15.51 2.58
CA HIS A 42 6.29 14.27 3.37
C HIS A 42 6.30 13.03 2.46
N LYS A 43 5.40 13.01 1.48
CA LYS A 43 5.35 11.93 0.48
C LYS A 43 6.65 11.85 -0.32
N ARG A 44 7.22 12.99 -0.72
CA ARG A 44 8.47 13.05 -1.48
C ARG A 44 9.65 12.58 -0.61
N ALA A 45 9.74 13.02 0.64
CA ALA A 45 10.79 12.62 1.57
C ALA A 45 10.88 11.09 1.70
N TYR A 46 9.73 10.41 1.75
CA TYR A 46 9.68 8.95 1.77
C TYR A 46 9.96 8.33 0.39
N THR A 47 9.30 8.80 -0.68
CA THR A 47 9.33 8.16 -2.00
C THR A 47 10.58 8.47 -2.83
N ALA A 48 11.40 9.44 -2.41
CA ALA A 48 12.72 9.67 -3.00
C ALA A 48 13.71 8.53 -2.70
N VAL A 49 13.47 7.75 -1.63
CA VAL A 49 14.32 6.62 -1.26
C VAL A 49 14.11 5.46 -2.22
N LYS A 50 15.17 5.07 -2.94
CA LYS A 50 15.13 3.92 -3.84
C LYS A 50 14.67 2.66 -3.09
N GLY A 51 13.53 2.10 -3.52
CA GLY A 51 12.90 0.93 -2.92
C GLY A 51 11.66 1.24 -2.08
N LEU A 52 11.36 2.52 -1.85
CA LEU A 52 10.16 3.00 -1.18
C LEU A 52 9.30 3.78 -2.18
N GLY A 53 8.17 3.19 -2.59
CA GLY A 53 7.26 3.76 -3.57
C GLY A 53 5.97 4.29 -2.93
N TRP A 54 5.06 4.79 -3.77
CA TRP A 54 3.77 5.32 -3.32
C TRP A 54 2.90 4.28 -2.61
N VAL A 55 2.92 3.01 -3.03
CA VAL A 55 2.17 1.92 -2.38
C VAL A 55 2.65 1.72 -0.94
N THR A 56 3.96 1.75 -0.72
CA THR A 56 4.54 1.62 0.62
C THR A 56 4.36 2.88 1.46
N TYR A 57 4.31 4.07 0.84
CA TYR A 57 3.96 5.30 1.54
C TYR A 57 2.52 5.29 2.03
N GLU A 58 1.58 4.86 1.18
CA GLU A 58 0.18 4.70 1.57
C GLU A 58 0.03 3.66 2.69
N TYR A 59 0.81 2.58 2.65
CA TYR A 59 0.84 1.65 3.77
C TYR A 59 1.40 2.27 5.06
N LEU A 60 2.42 3.12 4.98
CA LEU A 60 2.93 3.86 6.14
C LEU A 60 1.82 4.73 6.75
N THR A 61 1.08 5.48 5.94
CA THR A 61 0.00 6.35 6.45
C THR A 61 -1.19 5.54 6.98
N MET A 62 -1.49 4.38 6.40
CA MET A 62 -2.45 3.42 6.96
C MET A 62 -2.05 2.94 8.35
N LEU A 63 -0.76 2.66 8.58
CA LEU A 63 -0.25 2.27 9.90
C LEU A 63 -0.33 3.40 10.94
N LEU A 64 -0.49 4.66 10.49
CA LEU A 64 -0.76 5.82 11.32
C LEU A 64 -2.26 6.06 11.53
N GLY A 65 -3.11 5.14 11.06
CA GLY A 65 -4.56 5.19 11.22
C GLY A 65 -5.31 5.89 10.09
N GLN A 66 -4.62 6.38 9.06
CA GLN A 66 -5.29 6.99 7.92
C GLN A 66 -6.04 5.92 7.09
N PRO A 67 -7.26 6.20 6.61
CA PRO A 67 -7.91 5.34 5.63
C PRO A 67 -7.07 5.25 4.35
N GLY A 68 -6.93 4.06 3.78
CA GLY A 68 -6.18 3.87 2.54
C GLY A 68 -6.28 2.44 2.03
N ILE A 69 -5.77 2.22 0.82
CA ILE A 69 -5.64 0.89 0.20
C ILE A 69 -4.20 0.70 -0.19
N LYS A 70 -3.57 -0.35 0.32
CA LYS A 70 -2.24 -0.71 -0.13
C LYS A 70 -2.38 -1.57 -1.37
N ALA A 71 -2.35 -0.95 -2.54
CA ALA A 71 -2.40 -1.63 -3.84
C ALA A 71 -1.11 -2.43 -4.14
N ASP A 72 -0.85 -3.44 -3.31
CA ASP A 72 0.24 -4.39 -3.48
C ASP A 72 -0.18 -5.56 -4.38
N THR A 73 0.72 -6.52 -4.55
CA THR A 73 0.48 -7.67 -5.42
C THR A 73 -0.76 -8.49 -5.04
N MET A 74 -1.17 -8.53 -3.77
CA MET A 74 -2.39 -9.25 -3.37
C MET A 74 -3.64 -8.49 -3.80
N ILE A 75 -3.68 -7.18 -3.58
CA ILE A 75 -4.80 -6.34 -4.03
C ILE A 75 -4.90 -6.35 -5.57
N CYS A 76 -3.79 -6.15 -6.29
CA CYS A 76 -3.80 -6.19 -7.74
C CYS A 76 -4.26 -7.55 -8.27
N ARG A 77 -3.78 -8.65 -7.68
CA ARG A 77 -4.20 -10.01 -8.06
C ARG A 77 -5.69 -10.23 -7.84
N PHE A 78 -6.23 -9.79 -6.70
CA PHE A 78 -7.66 -9.89 -6.44
C PHE A 78 -8.49 -9.17 -7.51
N VAL A 79 -8.11 -7.93 -7.85
CA VAL A 79 -8.78 -7.15 -8.89
C VAL A 79 -8.65 -7.83 -10.26
N ASP A 80 -7.44 -8.24 -10.65
CA ASP A 80 -7.20 -8.90 -11.94
C ASP A 80 -7.95 -10.23 -12.06
N THR A 81 -8.07 -11.01 -10.98
CA THR A 81 -8.90 -12.23 -10.94
C THR A 81 -10.37 -11.91 -11.19
N ALA A 82 -10.93 -10.93 -10.48
CA ALA A 82 -12.32 -10.52 -10.68
C ALA A 82 -12.58 -9.98 -12.09
N LEU A 83 -11.64 -9.23 -12.65
CA LEU A 83 -11.72 -8.73 -14.03
C LEU A 83 -11.65 -9.87 -15.05
N ALA A 84 -10.78 -10.85 -14.84
CA ALA A 84 -10.67 -12.02 -15.72
C ALA A 84 -11.95 -12.85 -15.74
N GLU A 85 -12.61 -13.06 -14.58
CA GLU A 85 -13.91 -13.73 -14.49
C GLU A 85 -15.02 -12.97 -15.26
N ALA A 86 -14.89 -11.66 -15.37
CA ALA A 86 -15.78 -10.81 -16.17
C ALA A 86 -15.34 -10.69 -17.66
N GLY A 87 -14.28 -11.38 -18.09
CA GLY A 87 -13.75 -11.29 -19.45
C GLY A 87 -13.04 -9.98 -19.78
N LEU A 88 -12.53 -9.27 -18.77
CA LEU A 88 -11.83 -7.99 -18.89
C LEU A 88 -10.31 -8.16 -18.73
N ALA A 89 -9.56 -7.19 -19.26
CA ALA A 89 -8.10 -7.14 -19.17
C ALA A 89 -7.62 -6.71 -17.77
N PRO A 90 -6.41 -7.14 -17.34
CA PRO A 90 -5.82 -6.71 -16.07
C PRO A 90 -5.49 -5.21 -16.06
N VAL A 91 -5.30 -4.65 -14.87
CA VAL A 91 -5.10 -3.22 -14.66
C VAL A 91 -3.83 -2.90 -13.87
N ASP A 92 -3.36 -1.66 -13.95
CA ASP A 92 -2.24 -1.21 -13.12
C ASP A 92 -2.66 -1.01 -11.64
N ALA A 93 -1.67 -0.84 -10.76
CA ALA A 93 -1.91 -0.68 -9.32
C ALA A 93 -2.71 0.59 -8.98
N HIS A 94 -2.62 1.65 -9.78
CA HIS A 94 -3.42 2.85 -9.56
C HIS A 94 -4.89 2.62 -9.88
N ALA A 95 -5.18 1.92 -10.97
CA ALA A 95 -6.53 1.50 -11.35
C ALA A 95 -7.09 0.48 -10.35
N ALA A 96 -6.29 -0.50 -9.91
CA ALA A 96 -6.70 -1.44 -8.88
C ALA A 96 -7.10 -0.73 -7.57
N ARG A 97 -6.28 0.23 -7.09
CA ARG A 97 -6.61 1.09 -5.95
C ARG A 97 -7.98 1.76 -6.12
N ARG A 98 -8.18 2.46 -7.25
CA ARG A 98 -9.42 3.21 -7.52
C ARG A 98 -10.65 2.30 -7.60
N LEU A 99 -10.51 1.13 -8.20
CA LEU A 99 -11.61 0.16 -8.30
C LEU A 99 -12.03 -0.35 -6.92
N VAL A 100 -11.06 -0.73 -6.08
CA VAL A 100 -11.33 -1.20 -4.71
C VAL A 100 -11.98 -0.09 -3.87
N GLU A 101 -11.51 1.15 -3.99
CA GLU A 101 -12.10 2.31 -3.32
C GLU A 101 -13.54 2.56 -3.78
N ALA A 102 -13.78 2.58 -5.09
CA ALA A 102 -15.11 2.79 -5.65
C ALA A 102 -16.11 1.71 -5.19
N VAL A 103 -15.68 0.44 -5.14
CA VAL A 103 -16.51 -0.66 -4.64
C VAL A 103 -16.81 -0.49 -3.15
N GLN A 104 -15.82 -0.14 -2.34
CA GLN A 104 -16.04 0.10 -0.91
C GLN A 104 -17.08 1.20 -0.69
N VAL A 105 -16.93 2.34 -1.37
CA VAL A 105 -17.84 3.47 -1.26
C VAL A 105 -19.26 3.09 -1.69
N ALA A 106 -19.40 2.36 -2.80
CA ALA A 106 -20.71 2.02 -3.37
C ALA A 106 -21.45 0.92 -2.60
N ALA A 107 -20.74 -0.13 -2.15
CA ALA A 107 -21.36 -1.33 -1.59
C ALA A 107 -21.17 -1.49 -0.07
N TYR A 108 -20.12 -0.88 0.49
CA TYR A 108 -19.73 -1.06 1.89
C TYR A 108 -19.42 0.27 2.60
N PRO A 109 -20.27 1.31 2.50
CA PRO A 109 -19.96 2.66 2.99
C PRO A 109 -19.67 2.74 4.49
N ASN A 110 -20.17 1.79 5.28
CA ASN A 110 -19.96 1.73 6.72
C ASN A 110 -18.65 1.02 7.14
N ILE A 111 -17.91 0.46 6.18
CA ILE A 111 -16.64 -0.23 6.43
C ILE A 111 -15.50 0.72 6.14
N LYS A 112 -14.60 0.91 7.11
CA LYS A 112 -13.39 1.74 6.90
C LYS A 112 -12.53 1.16 5.78
N LEU A 113 -11.97 2.03 4.95
CA LEU A 113 -11.21 1.63 3.76
C LEU A 113 -10.06 0.66 4.06
N HIS A 114 -9.29 0.89 5.12
CA HIS A 114 -8.20 -0.02 5.53
C HIS A 114 -8.68 -1.37 6.06
N HIS A 115 -9.90 -1.48 6.60
CA HIS A 115 -10.48 -2.76 6.97
C HIS A 115 -10.91 -3.54 5.73
N PHE A 116 -11.42 -2.84 4.71
CA PHE A 116 -11.79 -3.44 3.43
C PHE A 116 -10.57 -4.00 2.68
N ASP A 117 -9.49 -3.21 2.59
CA ASP A 117 -8.17 -3.66 2.10
C ASP A 117 -7.70 -4.93 2.80
N HIS A 118 -7.70 -4.92 4.14
CA HIS A 118 -7.24 -6.07 4.93
C HIS A 118 -8.10 -7.33 4.70
N ALA A 119 -9.42 -7.18 4.55
CA ALA A 119 -10.31 -8.29 4.25
C ALA A 119 -10.02 -8.92 2.89
N ILE A 120 -9.80 -8.10 1.85
CA ILE A 120 -9.40 -8.57 0.52
C ILE A 120 -8.06 -9.30 0.60
N TRP A 121 -7.09 -8.74 1.33
CA TRP A 121 -5.78 -9.35 1.49
C TRP A 121 -5.85 -10.73 2.15
N LEU A 122 -6.65 -10.89 3.22
CA LEU A 122 -6.87 -12.19 3.89
C LEU A 122 -7.50 -13.22 2.95
N HIS A 123 -8.49 -12.80 2.17
CA HIS A 123 -9.13 -13.64 1.16
C HIS A 123 -8.12 -14.11 0.11
N GLN A 124 -7.38 -13.19 -0.51
CA GLN A 124 -6.41 -13.52 -1.57
C GLN A 124 -5.26 -14.39 -1.07
N ARG A 125 -4.79 -14.14 0.16
CA ARG A 125 -3.78 -14.98 0.81
C ARG A 125 -4.26 -16.42 0.99
N THR A 126 -5.51 -16.60 1.39
CA THR A 126 -6.11 -17.93 1.58
C THR A 126 -6.16 -18.71 0.27
N ILE A 127 -6.64 -18.09 -0.81
CA ILE A 127 -6.67 -18.70 -2.15
C ILE A 127 -5.25 -19.08 -2.60
N SER A 128 -4.31 -18.14 -2.50
CA SER A 128 -2.93 -18.36 -2.94
C SER A 128 -2.23 -19.49 -2.18
N SER A 129 -2.60 -19.73 -0.91
CA SER A 129 -2.07 -20.84 -0.12
C SER A 129 -2.65 -22.20 -0.51
N ARG A 130 -3.90 -22.24 -0.98
CA ARG A 130 -4.56 -23.48 -1.44
C ARG A 130 -3.98 -23.94 -2.78
N SER A 131 -3.85 -23.02 -3.75
CA SER A 131 -3.27 -23.32 -5.06
C SER A 131 -1.79 -23.71 -5.03
N ALA A 132 -1.07 -23.46 -3.94
CA ALA A 132 0.32 -23.88 -3.76
C ALA A 132 0.45 -25.27 -3.11
N SER A 133 -0.66 -25.86 -2.67
CA SER A 133 -0.73 -27.18 -2.03
C SER A 133 -1.27 -28.28 -2.97
N GLU A 134 -1.59 -27.91 -4.22
CA GLU A 134 -1.97 -28.77 -5.35
C GLU A 134 -0.81 -28.86 -6.35
#